data_AF-A0A2S5CY22-F1
#
_entry.id   AF-A0A2S5CY22-F1
#
_cell.length_a   1.000
_cell.length_b   1.000
_cell.length_c   1.000
_cell.angle_alpha   90.00
_cell.angle_beta   90.00
_cell.angle_gamma   90.00
#
_symmetry.space_group_name_H-M   'P 1'
#
loop_
_entity.id
_entity.type
_entity.pdbx_description
1 polymer ?
#
loop_
_entity_poly.entity_id
_entity_poly.type
_entity_poly.pdbx_seq_one_letter_code
_entity_poly.pdbx_strand_id
1 'polypeptide(L)' 'MTKFYMMVITKKTDDQEYEEAENVFVKKSQLKKYLKSEGYCKETKYQYIKIQKESMYVATVEKIKVQ' A
#
# COMPACT_ATOMS: atom_id res chain seq x y z
N MET A 1 -19.30 14.51 0.19
CA MET A 1 -17.87 14.24 -0.07
C MET A 1 -17.57 12.77 0.12
N THR A 2 -17.57 12.05 -0.99
CA THR A 2 -17.06 10.68 -1.05
C THR A 2 -15.55 10.72 -0.92
N LYS A 3 -14.96 9.77 -0.18
CA LYS A 3 -13.50 9.63 -0.10
C LYS A 3 -13.15 8.16 -0.25
N PHE A 4 -12.01 7.91 -0.88
CA PHE A 4 -11.42 6.59 -0.99
C PHE A 4 -9.91 6.68 -0.77
N TYR A 5 -9.30 5.52 -0.56
CA TYR A 5 -7.87 5.37 -0.34
C TYR A 5 -7.32 4.55 -1.49
N MET A 6 -6.47 5.18 -2.30
CA MET A 6 -5.75 4.51 -3.37
C MET A 6 -4.41 4.04 -2.82
N MET A 7 -4.01 2.84 -3.17
CA MET A 7 -2.76 2.23 -2.72
C MET A 7 -2.03 1.65 -3.92
N VAL A 8 -0.78 2.07 -4.10
CA VAL A 8 0.12 1.53 -5.12
C VAL A 8 1.19 0.70 -4.41
N ILE A 9 1.42 -0.51 -4.89
CA ILE A 9 2.45 -1.41 -4.38
C ILE A 9 3.59 -1.44 -5.39
N THR A 10 4.78 -1.03 -4.98
CA THR A 10 6.00 -1.29 -5.75
C THR A 10 6.76 -2.45 -5.12
N LYS A 11 7.18 -3.38 -5.95
CA LYS A 11 8.10 -4.46 -5.58
C LYS A 11 9.51 -4.02 -5.94
N LYS A 12 10.38 -4.01 -4.95
CA LYS A 12 11.81 -3.78 -5.06
C LYS A 12 12.56 -5.09 -4.88
N THR A 13 13.42 -5.37 -5.83
CA THR A 13 14.43 -6.44 -5.81
C THR A 13 15.80 -5.82 -6.04
N ASP A 14 16.87 -6.55 -5.77
CA ASP A 14 18.25 -6.03 -5.85
C ASP A 14 18.56 -5.39 -7.22
N ASP A 15 17.96 -5.90 -8.29
CA ASP A 15 18.23 -5.43 -9.65
C ASP A 15 17.16 -4.47 -10.21
N GLN A 16 15.92 -4.48 -9.69
CA GLN A 16 14.77 -3.86 -10.35
C GLN A 16 13.63 -3.43 -9.40
N GLU A 17 12.97 -2.31 -9.75
CA GLU A 17 11.73 -1.83 -9.13
C GLU A 17 10.60 -1.86 -10.17
N TYR A 18 9.47 -2.49 -9.80
CA TYR A 18 8.27 -2.52 -10.64
C TYR A 18 7.01 -2.25 -9.82
N GLU A 19 6.05 -1.56 -10.43
CA GLU A 19 4.69 -1.51 -9.90
C GLU A 19 4.05 -2.90 -10.01
N GLU A 20 3.62 -3.44 -8.88
CA GLU A 20 3.05 -4.77 -8.80
C GLU A 20 1.52 -4.74 -8.83
N ALA A 21 0.92 -3.76 -8.15
CA ALA A 21 -0.53 -3.67 -8.04
C ALA A 21 -1.01 -2.28 -7.61
N GLU A 22 -2.24 -1.97 -8.04
CA GLU A 22 -3.02 -0.83 -7.56
C GLU A 22 -4.30 -1.35 -6.88
N ASN A 23 -4.62 -0.80 -5.71
CA ASN A 23 -5.80 -1.17 -4.93
C ASN A 23 -6.56 0.06 -4.45
N VAL A 24 -7.90 -0.01 -4.48
CA VAL A 24 -8.78 1.06 -4.01
C VAL A 24 -9.63 0.58 -2.83
N PHE A 25 -9.64 1.35 -1.74
CA PHE A 25 -10.43 1.07 -0.55
C PHE A 25 -11.39 2.22 -0.24
N VAL A 26 -12.67 1.92 -0.10
CA VAL A 26 -13.69 2.92 0.26
C VAL A 26 -13.52 3.37 1.72
N LYS A 27 -13.16 2.45 2.63
CA LYS A 27 -12.98 2.74 4.05
C LYS A 27 -11.53 2.54 4.50
N LYS A 28 -11.05 3.43 5.38
CA LYS A 28 -9.70 3.33 5.99
C LYS A 28 -9.52 2.03 6.79
N SER A 29 -10.59 1.52 7.40
CA SER A 29 -10.56 0.26 8.13
C SER A 29 -10.30 -0.95 7.22
N GLN A 30 -10.81 -0.93 5.98
CA GLN A 30 -10.56 -2.00 5.01
C GLN A 30 -9.09 -2.01 4.59
N LEU A 31 -8.54 -0.84 4.24
CA LEU A 31 -7.12 -0.67 3.96
C LEU A 31 -6.25 -1.21 5.11
N LYS A 32 -6.55 -0.81 6.35
CA LYS A 32 -5.79 -1.27 7.52
C LYS A 32 -5.89 -2.78 7.74
N LYS A 33 -7.07 -3.38 7.51
CA LYS A 33 -7.27 -4.82 7.62
C LYS A 33 -6.43 -5.56 6.58
N TYR A 34 -6.43 -5.09 5.34
CA TYR A 34 -5.61 -5.62 4.25
C TYR A 34 -4.12 -5.54 4.57
N LEU A 35 -3.62 -4.36 4.95
CA LEU A 35 -2.20 -4.18 5.28
C LEU A 35 -1.76 -5.13 6.41
N LYS A 36 -2.61 -5.28 7.44
CA LYS A 36 -2.33 -6.21 8.55
C LYS A 36 -2.36 -7.67 8.10
N SER A 37 -3.32 -8.08 7.27
CA SER A 37 -3.40 -9.48 6.81
C SER A 37 -2.24 -9.86 5.90
N GLU A 38 -1.77 -8.91 5.11
CA GLU A 38 -0.63 -9.09 4.20
C GLU A 38 0.74 -8.97 4.88
N GLY A 39 0.78 -8.56 6.16
CA GLY A 39 2.03 -8.42 6.92
C GLY A 39 2.80 -7.14 6.64
N TYR A 40 2.15 -6.09 6.14
CA TYR A 40 2.75 -4.77 5.98
C TYR A 40 2.93 -4.06 7.32
N CYS A 41 4.15 -3.60 7.57
CA CYS A 41 4.51 -2.72 8.67
C CYS A 41 4.41 -1.27 8.23
N LYS A 42 3.97 -0.39 9.13
CA LYS A 42 3.88 1.04 8.84
C LYS A 42 5.27 1.67 8.96
N GLU A 43 5.74 2.28 7.88
CA GLU A 43 7.02 3.00 7.86
C GLU A 43 6.79 4.49 8.13
N THR A 44 5.96 5.12 7.30
CA THR A 44 5.62 6.55 7.42
C THR A 44 4.11 6.75 7.50
N LYS A 45 3.65 8.01 7.46
CA LYS A 45 2.21 8.32 7.47
C LYS A 45 1.46 7.68 6.30
N TYR A 46 2.11 7.58 5.14
CA TYR A 46 1.51 7.16 3.87
C TYR A 46 2.21 5.97 3.23
N GLN A 47 3.24 5.41 3.85
CA GLN A 47 3.97 4.26 3.33
C GLN A 47 4.00 3.11 4.31
N TYR A 48 3.88 1.91 3.76
CA TYR A 48 3.99 0.65 4.48
C TYR A 48 4.95 -0.27 3.74
N ILE A 49 5.69 -1.09 4.48
CA ILE A 49 6.70 -1.98 3.95
C ILE A 49 6.40 -3.41 4.38
N LYS A 50 6.52 -4.35 3.45
CA LYS A 50 6.49 -5.80 3.69
C LYS A 50 7.77 -6.38 3.10
N ILE A 51 8.52 -7.14 3.88
CA ILE A 51 9.69 -7.88 3.39
C ILE A 51 9.28 -9.33 3.26
N GLN A 52 9.46 -9.91 2.08
CA GLN A 52 9.16 -11.31 1.82
C GLN A 52 10.23 -11.92 0.93
N LYS A 53 10.92 -12.94 1.45
CA LYS A 53 12.11 -13.54 0.84
C LYS A 53 13.18 -12.45 0.62
N GLU A 54 13.59 -12.26 -0.63
CA GLU A 54 14.59 -11.28 -1.09
C GLU A 54 13.91 -10.10 -1.81
N SER A 55 12.65 -9.81 -1.48
CA SER A 55 11.91 -8.70 -2.07
C SER A 55 11.34 -7.80 -0.98
N MET A 56 11.45 -6.49 -1.23
CA MET A 56 10.81 -5.45 -0.43
C MET A 56 9.61 -4.92 -1.19
N TYR A 57 8.45 -4.89 -0.54
CA TYR A 57 7.22 -4.36 -1.09
C TYR A 57 6.90 -3.05 -0.39
N VAL A 58 6.79 -1.97 -1.15
CA VAL A 58 6.45 -0.64 -0.64
C VAL A 58 5.04 -0.30 -1.09
N ALA A 59 4.13 -0.20 -0.13
CA ALA A 59 2.76 0.24 -0.37
C ALA A 59 2.61 1.73 -0.02
N THR A 60 2.39 2.57 -1.03
CA THR A 60 2.12 4.00 -0.89
C THR A 60 0.62 4.25 -0.93
N VAL A 61 0.09 5.04 0.01
CA VAL A 61 -1.34 5.28 0.20
C VAL A 61 -1.68 6.75 0.05
N GLU A 62 -2.61 7.04 -0.87
CA GLU A 62 -3.19 8.37 -1.05
C GLU A 62 -4.66 8.40 -0.63
N LYS A 63 -5.09 9.53 -0.07
CA LYS A 63 -6.49 9.76 0.32
C LYS A 63 -7.12 10.74 -0.67
N ILE A 64 -8.01 10.23 -1.51
CA ILE A 64 -8.69 11.02 -2.52
C ILE A 64 -10.07 11.42 -1.99
N LYS A 65 -10.45 12.69 -2.20
CA LYS A 65 -11.77 13.23 -1.89
C LYS A 65 -12.42 13.65 -3.20
N VAL A 66 -13.63 13.17 -3.45
CA VAL A 66 -14.46 13.56 -4.59
C VAL A 66 -15.58 14.45 -4.04
N GLN A 67 -15.74 15.62 -4.68
CA GLN A 67 -16.78 16.59 -4.35
C GLN A 67 -18.15 16.07 -4.80
#